data_AF-A0A9D6QFT6-F1
#
_entry.id   AF-A0A9D6QFT6-F1
#
_cell.length_a   1.000
_cell.length_b   1.000
_cell.length_c   1.000
_cell.angle_alpha   90.00
_cell.angle_beta   90.00
_cell.angle_gamma   90.00
#
_symmetry.space_group_name_H-M   'P 1'
#
loop_
_entity.id
_entity.type
_entity.pdbx_description
1 polymer ?
#
loop_
_entity_poly.entity_id
_entity_poly.type
_entity_poly.pdbx_seq_one_letter_code
_entity_poly.pdbx_strand_id
1 'polypeptide(L)'
;MDTISQSFIKRASSCCLLVIVTAMMSSCIGTKHLQENEKLLYHQNIKHSKGLNSEGLRDLYVQKVNSRIRPTSISVPVGMYYLGKKRFNKEKFVARKTKVEAKFDRKIAATKNQKKIANLQYRKQNAVDALNKKIDNGNMFMQWGEPITVFDTAAMYQSQ
;
A
#
# COMPACT_ATOMS: atom_id res chain seq x y z
N MET A 1 31.70 43.50 -7.50
CA MET A 1 30.46 42.72 -7.78
C MET A 1 30.20 41.68 -6.67
N ASP A 2 30.84 41.84 -5.52
CA ASP A 2 31.08 40.71 -4.59
C ASP A 2 30.08 40.68 -3.41
N THR A 3 29.45 41.80 -3.10
CA THR A 3 28.43 41.92 -2.04
C THR A 3 27.09 41.28 -2.42
N ILE A 4 26.71 41.33 -3.70
CA ILE A 4 25.47 40.72 -4.20
C ILE A 4 25.59 39.19 -4.13
N SER A 5 26.74 38.63 -4.52
CA SER A 5 27.02 37.19 -4.48
C SER A 5 26.95 36.62 -3.06
N GLN A 6 27.54 37.31 -2.07
CA GLN A 6 27.49 36.84 -0.67
C GLN A 6 26.09 36.86 -0.05
N SER A 7 25.24 37.82 -0.42
CA SER A 7 23.86 37.89 0.08
C SER A 7 22.97 36.76 -0.45
N PHE A 8 23.21 36.32 -1.71
CA PHE A 8 22.53 35.18 -2.31
C PHE A 8 22.96 33.85 -1.66
N ILE A 9 24.26 33.69 -1.38
CA ILE A 9 24.79 32.49 -0.70
C ILE A 9 24.23 32.36 0.72
N LYS A 10 24.15 33.47 1.48
CA LYS A 10 23.56 33.47 2.83
C LYS A 10 22.04 33.17 2.82
N ARG A 11 21.29 33.70 1.84
CA ARG A 11 19.87 33.38 1.66
C ARG A 11 19.63 31.93 1.22
N ALA A 12 20.45 31.42 0.30
CA ALA A 12 20.38 30.02 -0.14
C ALA A 12 20.73 29.05 0.98
N SER A 13 21.77 29.36 1.78
CA SER A 13 22.16 28.57 2.96
C SER A 13 21.05 28.53 4.03
N SER A 14 20.44 29.68 4.32
CA SER A 14 19.31 29.76 5.27
C SER A 14 18.07 29.00 4.80
N CYS A 15 17.75 29.07 3.50
CA CYS A 15 16.67 28.25 2.90
C CYS A 15 16.97 26.75 2.97
N CYS A 16 18.21 26.33 2.68
CA CYS A 16 18.62 24.92 2.83
C CYS A 16 18.48 24.45 4.28
N LEU A 17 18.85 25.28 5.25
CA LEU A 17 18.74 24.96 6.68
C LEU A 17 17.28 24.76 7.12
N LEU A 18 16.36 25.62 6.64
CA LEU A 18 14.92 25.47 6.88
C LEU A 18 14.32 24.21 6.26
N VAL A 19 14.75 23.83 5.06
CA VAL A 19 14.32 22.59 4.39
C VAL A 19 14.85 21.35 5.14
N ILE A 20 16.08 21.41 5.64
CA ILE A 20 16.66 20.32 6.44
C ILE A 20 15.92 20.16 7.77
N VAL A 21 15.64 21.26 8.48
CA VAL A 21 14.90 21.22 9.77
C VAL A 21 13.48 20.66 9.60
N THR A 22 12.77 21.06 8.54
CA THR A 22 11.44 20.52 8.24
C THR A 22 11.48 19.05 7.82
N ALA A 23 12.54 18.60 7.14
CA ALA A 23 12.75 17.19 6.85
C ALA A 23 12.97 16.35 8.12
N MET A 24 13.72 16.86 9.12
CA MET A 24 14.01 16.12 10.36
C MET A 24 12.77 15.89 11.24
N MET A 25 11.81 16.81 11.26
CA MET A 25 10.54 16.68 12.00
C MET A 25 9.55 15.67 11.38
N SER A 26 9.83 15.17 10.17
CA SER A 26 8.96 14.22 9.46
C SER A 26 9.13 12.75 9.92
N SER A 27 9.96 12.51 10.94
CA SER A 27 10.48 11.18 11.31
C SER A 27 9.48 10.22 11.99
N CYS A 28 8.19 10.57 12.10
CA CYS A 28 7.15 9.70 12.69
C CYS A 28 6.21 9.04 11.67
N ILE A 29 6.58 9.01 10.38
CA ILE A 29 5.73 8.47 9.30
C ILE A 29 5.33 7.00 9.51
N GLY A 30 6.16 6.20 10.20
CA GLY A 30 5.91 4.77 10.40
C GLY A 30 4.86 4.44 11.48
N THR A 31 4.72 5.25 12.53
CA THR A 31 3.85 4.97 13.68
C THR A 31 2.54 5.76 13.65
N LYS A 32 2.40 6.71 12.73
CA LYS A 32 1.20 7.56 12.59
C LYS A 32 -0.12 6.79 12.42
N HIS A 33 -0.05 5.54 11.96
CA HIS A 33 -1.23 4.73 11.66
C HIS A 33 -1.61 3.74 12.78
N LEU A 34 -0.88 3.73 13.90
CA LEU A 34 -1.25 2.99 15.12
C LEU A 34 -2.26 3.77 15.95
N GLN A 35 -3.17 3.05 16.61
CA GLN A 35 -4.05 3.62 17.62
C GLN A 35 -3.29 3.90 18.92
N GLU A 36 -3.87 4.74 19.77
CA GLU A 36 -3.35 4.98 21.12
C GLU A 36 -3.32 3.65 21.89
N ASN A 37 -2.14 3.27 22.40
CA ASN A 37 -1.83 2.01 23.11
C ASN A 37 -1.57 0.77 22.26
N GLU A 38 -1.63 0.84 20.92
CA GLU A 38 -1.16 -0.26 20.07
C GLU A 38 0.38 -0.28 20.02
N LYS A 39 0.97 -1.48 19.94
CA LYS A 39 2.43 -1.66 19.78
C LYS A 39 2.73 -2.17 18.39
N LEU A 40 3.77 -1.64 17.75
CA LEU A 40 4.23 -2.11 16.46
C LEU A 40 5.13 -3.34 16.65
N LEU A 41 4.88 -4.41 15.89
CA LEU A 41 5.80 -5.54 15.85
C LEU A 41 7.09 -5.14 15.12
N TYR A 42 8.06 -4.62 15.87
CA TYR A 42 9.29 -4.06 15.27
C TYR A 42 10.28 -5.13 14.85
N HIS A 43 10.55 -6.15 15.65
CA HIS A 43 11.53 -7.19 15.30
C HIS A 43 11.15 -8.51 15.95
N GLN A 44 11.26 -9.60 15.20
CA GLN A 44 10.99 -10.95 15.66
C GLN A 44 12.24 -11.79 15.42
N ASN A 45 12.77 -12.36 16.49
CA ASN A 45 13.90 -13.28 16.44
C ASN A 45 13.41 -14.67 16.84
N ILE A 46 13.55 -15.64 15.94
CA ILE A 46 13.12 -17.02 16.17
C ILE A 46 14.37 -17.82 16.55
N LYS A 47 14.40 -18.31 17.80
CA LYS A 47 15.45 -19.22 18.25
C LYS A 47 15.14 -20.62 17.72
N HIS A 48 16.08 -21.21 17.00
CA HIS A 48 15.97 -22.58 16.50
C HIS A 48 17.27 -23.36 16.78
N SER A 49 17.19 -24.70 16.79
CA SER A 49 18.37 -25.56 16.96
C SER A 49 19.28 -25.48 15.72
N LYS A 50 20.59 -25.71 15.93
CA LYS A 50 21.59 -25.76 14.86
C LYS A 50 21.31 -26.99 13.98
N GLY A 51 20.61 -26.79 12.87
CA GLY A 51 20.24 -27.86 11.93
C GLY A 51 18.89 -27.65 11.23
N LEU A 52 18.02 -26.79 11.79
CA LEU A 52 16.73 -26.45 11.17
C LEU A 52 16.83 -25.18 10.32
N ASN A 53 16.19 -25.19 9.16
CA ASN A 53 16.14 -24.04 8.27
C ASN A 53 15.17 -22.97 8.81
N SER A 54 15.71 -21.81 9.17
CA SER A 54 14.98 -20.67 9.75
C SER A 54 13.95 -20.01 8.83
N GLU A 55 14.03 -20.25 7.51
CA GLU A 55 13.20 -19.58 6.51
C GLU A 55 11.72 -19.97 6.66
N GLY A 56 11.43 -21.27 6.74
CA GLY A 56 10.05 -21.79 6.84
C GLY A 56 9.42 -21.61 8.22
N LEU A 57 10.24 -21.40 9.26
CA LEU A 57 9.75 -21.16 10.62
C LEU A 57 8.97 -19.83 10.74
N ARG A 58 9.28 -18.84 9.91
CA ARG A 58 8.60 -17.53 9.93
C ARG A 58 7.15 -17.60 9.45
N ASP A 59 6.85 -18.52 8.53
CA ASP A 59 5.53 -18.66 7.95
C ASP A 59 4.55 -19.41 8.87
N LEU A 60 5.06 -20.06 9.93
CA LEU A 60 4.25 -20.68 10.98
C LEU A 60 3.63 -19.66 11.95
N TYR A 61 4.21 -18.46 12.02
CA TYR A 61 3.72 -17.42 12.92
C TYR A 61 2.57 -16.64 12.28
N VAL A 62 1.50 -16.47 13.04
CA VAL A 62 0.32 -15.68 12.63
C VAL A 62 0.71 -14.22 12.38
N GLN A 63 1.65 -13.69 13.17
CA GLN A 63 2.13 -12.32 13.07
C GLN A 63 3.53 -12.28 12.43
N LYS A 64 3.64 -11.53 11.33
CA LYS A 64 4.90 -11.29 10.63
C LYS A 64 5.29 -9.82 10.75
N VAL A 65 6.58 -9.56 10.91
CA VAL A 65 7.12 -8.18 10.92
C VAL A 65 6.92 -7.55 9.53
N ASN A 66 6.44 -6.30 9.47
CA ASN A 66 6.33 -5.55 8.22
C ASN A 66 7.65 -5.45 7.44
N SER A 67 7.54 -5.45 6.12
CA SER A 67 8.67 -5.23 5.21
C SER A 67 9.20 -3.80 5.32
N ARG A 68 10.52 -3.67 5.53
CA ARG A 68 11.21 -2.39 5.73
C ARG A 68 12.58 -2.35 5.07
N ILE A 69 13.05 -1.14 4.78
CA ILE A 69 14.38 -0.93 4.21
C ILE A 69 15.40 -0.90 5.36
N ARG A 70 16.17 -1.98 5.54
CA ARG A 70 17.29 -1.99 6.51
C ARG A 70 18.41 -1.05 6.03
N PRO A 71 19.03 -0.22 6.91
CA PRO A 71 18.93 -0.20 8.38
C PRO A 71 17.84 0.75 8.94
N THR A 72 17.03 1.37 8.08
CA THR A 72 16.03 2.36 8.51
C THR A 72 14.77 1.69 9.11
N SER A 73 14.07 2.41 9.99
CA SER A 73 12.76 2.02 10.51
C SER A 73 11.61 2.32 9.53
N ILE A 74 11.93 2.72 8.29
CA ILE A 74 10.95 3.15 7.29
C ILE A 74 10.36 1.94 6.57
N SER A 75 9.05 1.77 6.71
CA SER A 75 8.27 0.76 6.01
C SER A 75 7.58 1.38 4.80
N VAL A 76 8.28 1.41 3.65
CA VAL A 76 7.73 1.94 2.39
C VAL A 76 6.41 1.26 1.98
N PRO A 77 6.27 -0.08 2.08
CA PRO A 77 5.01 -0.75 1.77
C PRO A 77 3.84 -0.27 2.63
N VAL A 78 4.07 0.01 3.91
CA VAL A 78 3.07 0.56 4.82
C VAL A 78 2.63 1.94 4.37
N GLY A 79 3.59 2.83 4.05
CA GLY A 79 3.28 4.15 3.52
C GLY A 79 2.45 4.09 2.23
N MET A 80 2.80 3.21 1.29
CA MET A 80 2.04 3.00 0.06
C MET A 80 0.59 2.58 0.33
N TYR A 81 0.38 1.64 1.26
CA TYR A 81 -0.95 1.17 1.61
C TYR A 81 -1.86 2.31 2.08
N TYR A 82 -1.40 3.11 3.04
CA TYR A 82 -2.22 4.19 3.61
C TYR A 82 -2.39 5.38 2.66
N LEU A 83 -1.39 5.71 1.84
CA LEU A 83 -1.52 6.68 0.74
C LEU A 83 -2.53 6.21 -0.32
N GLY A 84 -2.57 4.90 -0.57
CA GLY A 84 -3.58 4.24 -1.38
C GLY A 84 -4.97 4.36 -0.75
N LYS A 85 -5.11 3.96 0.52
CA LYS A 85 -6.37 3.99 1.27
C LYS A 85 -7.00 5.38 1.30
N LYS A 86 -6.23 6.43 1.54
CA LYS A 86 -6.72 7.83 1.55
C LYS A 86 -7.36 8.26 0.23
N ARG A 87 -6.88 7.73 -0.89
CA ARG A 87 -7.37 8.05 -2.25
C ARG A 87 -8.36 7.03 -2.80
N PHE A 88 -8.61 5.94 -2.07
CA PHE A 88 -9.51 4.88 -2.49
C PHE A 88 -10.96 5.25 -2.18
N ASN A 89 -11.78 5.36 -3.22
CA ASN A 89 -13.21 5.54 -3.09
C ASN A 89 -13.91 4.34 -3.76
N LYS A 90 -14.50 3.45 -2.94
CA LYS A 90 -15.16 2.22 -3.39
C LYS A 90 -16.36 2.53 -4.29
N GLU A 91 -17.17 3.53 -3.93
CA GLU A 91 -18.37 3.93 -4.68
C GLU A 91 -18.05 4.34 -6.11
N LYS A 92 -16.92 5.03 -6.32
CA LYS A 92 -16.45 5.41 -7.67
C LYS A 92 -16.19 4.18 -8.56
N PHE A 93 -15.73 3.07 -7.99
CA PHE A 93 -15.51 1.83 -8.74
C PHE A 93 -16.82 1.09 -9.00
N VAL A 94 -17.74 1.07 -8.03
CA VAL A 94 -19.09 0.51 -8.21
C VAL A 94 -19.85 1.27 -9.30
N ALA A 95 -19.85 2.60 -9.27
CA ALA A 95 -20.47 3.43 -10.31
C ALA A 95 -19.80 3.28 -11.69
N ARG A 96 -18.51 2.97 -11.73
CA ARG A 96 -17.81 2.65 -12.99
C ARG A 96 -18.22 1.27 -13.52
N LYS A 97 -18.41 0.28 -12.63
CA LYS A 97 -18.86 -1.06 -12.99
C LYS A 97 -20.22 -1.01 -13.69
N THR A 98 -21.20 -0.34 -13.08
CA THR A 98 -22.55 -0.22 -13.68
C THR A 98 -22.54 0.47 -15.04
N LYS A 99 -21.71 1.51 -15.22
CA LYS A 99 -21.52 2.19 -16.52
C LYS A 99 -20.89 1.27 -17.58
N VAL A 100 -19.91 0.46 -17.18
CA VAL A 100 -19.24 -0.50 -18.08
C VAL A 100 -20.20 -1.60 -18.49
N GLU A 101 -20.95 -2.17 -17.55
CA GLU A 101 -21.97 -3.19 -17.82
C GLU A 101 -23.01 -2.65 -18.81
N ALA A 102 -23.61 -1.48 -18.52
CA ALA A 102 -24.57 -0.84 -19.42
C ALA A 102 -24.01 -0.57 -20.83
N LYS A 103 -22.73 -0.19 -20.94
CA LYS A 103 -22.06 0.03 -22.24
C LYS A 103 -21.96 -1.27 -23.04
N PHE A 104 -21.61 -2.39 -22.40
CA PHE A 104 -21.52 -3.68 -23.08
C PHE A 104 -22.91 -4.23 -23.42
N ASP A 105 -23.88 -4.07 -22.53
CA ASP A 105 -25.25 -4.54 -22.75
C ASP A 105 -25.90 -3.85 -23.95
N ARG A 106 -25.70 -2.53 -24.10
CA ARG A 106 -26.12 -1.80 -25.31
C ARG A 106 -25.46 -2.33 -26.59
N LYS A 107 -24.17 -2.68 -26.53
CA LYS A 107 -23.44 -3.22 -27.70
C LYS A 107 -23.89 -4.63 -28.06
N ILE A 108 -24.21 -5.44 -27.07
CA ILE A 108 -24.73 -6.80 -27.25
C ILE A 108 -26.13 -6.72 -27.87
N ALA A 109 -27.02 -5.86 -27.35
CA ALA A 109 -28.36 -5.65 -27.89
C ALA A 109 -28.37 -5.14 -29.35
N ALA A 110 -27.40 -4.31 -29.72
CA ALA A 110 -27.28 -3.78 -31.09
C ALA A 110 -26.68 -4.77 -32.11
N THR A 111 -26.15 -5.91 -31.67
CA THR A 111 -25.43 -6.85 -32.53
C THR A 111 -26.27 -8.11 -32.78
N LYS A 112 -26.43 -8.52 -34.04
CA LYS A 112 -27.15 -9.76 -34.42
C LYS A 112 -26.24 -10.99 -34.63
N ASN A 113 -24.93 -10.78 -34.78
CA ASN A 113 -23.97 -11.86 -35.05
C ASN A 113 -23.52 -12.54 -33.75
N GLN A 114 -23.79 -13.85 -33.63
CA GLN A 114 -23.48 -14.64 -32.43
C GLN A 114 -21.99 -14.67 -32.05
N LYS A 115 -21.06 -14.80 -33.01
CA LYS A 115 -19.61 -14.78 -32.70
C LYS A 115 -19.19 -13.45 -32.07
N LYS A 116 -19.76 -12.35 -32.56
CA LYS A 116 -19.46 -11.01 -32.05
C LYS A 116 -20.10 -10.77 -30.68
N ILE A 117 -21.27 -11.33 -30.42
CA ILE A 117 -21.92 -11.32 -29.10
C ILE A 117 -21.04 -12.03 -28.05
N ALA A 118 -20.57 -13.25 -28.36
CA ALA A 118 -19.71 -14.01 -27.45
C ALA A 118 -18.42 -13.25 -27.11
N ASN A 119 -17.77 -12.65 -28.12
CA ASN A 119 -16.59 -11.81 -27.90
C ASN A 119 -16.88 -10.57 -27.03
N LEU A 120 -18.05 -9.95 -27.17
CA LEU A 120 -18.45 -8.82 -26.34
C LEU A 120 -18.74 -9.24 -24.89
N GLN A 121 -19.36 -10.40 -24.69
CA GLN A 121 -19.60 -10.97 -23.36
C GLN A 121 -18.27 -11.29 -22.66
N TYR A 122 -17.31 -11.91 -23.34
CA TYR A 122 -15.98 -12.16 -22.78
C TYR A 122 -15.27 -10.86 -22.37
N ARG A 123 -15.33 -9.82 -23.23
CA ARG A 123 -14.76 -8.51 -22.90
C ARG A 123 -15.49 -7.80 -21.75
N LYS A 124 -16.81 -7.98 -21.63
CA LYS A 124 -17.60 -7.49 -20.49
C LYS A 124 -17.10 -8.13 -19.20
N GLN A 125 -16.98 -9.46 -19.17
CA GLN A 125 -16.52 -10.21 -18.02
C GLN A 125 -15.13 -9.76 -17.57
N ASN A 126 -14.15 -9.72 -18.49
CA ASN A 126 -12.80 -9.24 -18.16
C ASN A 126 -12.76 -7.81 -17.61
N ALA A 127 -13.60 -6.91 -18.15
CA ALA A 127 -13.67 -5.53 -17.67
C ALA A 127 -14.32 -5.42 -16.28
N VAL A 128 -15.37 -6.22 -16.02
CA VAL A 128 -16.04 -6.30 -14.72
C VAL A 128 -15.11 -6.93 -13.68
N ASP A 129 -14.40 -7.99 -14.03
CA ASP A 129 -13.46 -8.69 -13.14
C ASP A 129 -12.30 -7.78 -12.73
N ALA A 130 -11.77 -6.98 -13.67
CA ALA A 130 -10.74 -5.98 -13.38
C ALA A 130 -11.24 -4.89 -12.41
N LEU A 131 -12.55 -4.58 -12.41
CA LEU A 131 -13.15 -3.65 -11.47
C LEU A 131 -13.45 -4.33 -10.13
N ASN A 132 -13.97 -5.55 -10.11
CA ASN A 132 -14.18 -6.34 -8.90
C ASN A 132 -12.86 -6.51 -8.13
N LYS A 133 -11.77 -6.86 -8.83
CA LYS A 133 -10.42 -6.95 -8.22
C LYS A 133 -10.01 -5.67 -7.49
N LYS A 134 -10.39 -4.49 -8.01
CA LYS A 134 -10.10 -3.20 -7.38
C LYS A 134 -11.07 -2.85 -6.25
N ILE A 135 -12.29 -3.36 -6.30
CA ILE A 135 -13.29 -3.20 -5.24
C ILE A 135 -12.89 -4.03 -4.02
N ASP A 136 -12.41 -5.26 -4.25
CA ASP A 136 -12.07 -6.22 -3.20
C ASP A 136 -10.68 -5.96 -2.61
N ASN A 137 -9.67 -5.84 -3.48
CA ASN A 137 -8.27 -5.69 -3.05
C ASN A 137 -7.80 -4.23 -2.95
N GLY A 138 -8.66 -3.26 -3.27
CA GLY A 138 -8.30 -1.84 -3.30
C GLY A 138 -7.53 -1.42 -4.55
N ASN A 139 -6.95 -0.22 -4.51
CA ASN A 139 -6.15 0.31 -5.62
C ASN A 139 -4.74 -0.32 -5.70
N MET A 140 -3.99 0.00 -6.76
CA MET A 140 -2.65 -0.55 -7.00
C MET A 140 -1.67 -0.29 -5.84
N PHE A 141 -1.74 0.88 -5.19
CA PHE A 141 -0.91 1.18 -4.02
C PHE A 141 -1.30 0.36 -2.79
N MET A 142 -2.58 0.05 -2.62
CA MET A 142 -3.03 -0.87 -1.56
C MET A 142 -2.61 -2.31 -1.86
N GLN A 143 -2.62 -2.73 -3.13
CA GLN A 143 -2.22 -4.08 -3.54
C GLN A 143 -0.70 -4.33 -3.40
N TRP A 144 0.12 -3.29 -3.57
CA TRP A 144 1.57 -3.37 -3.36
C TRP A 144 2.00 -3.03 -1.93
N GLY A 145 1.12 -2.35 -1.20
CA GLY A 145 1.37 -1.98 0.17
C GLY A 145 1.03 -3.10 1.14
N GLU A 146 1.52 -2.96 2.36
CA GLU A 146 1.19 -3.84 3.47
C GLU A 146 0.45 -3.03 4.54
N PRO A 147 -0.63 -3.55 5.16
CA PRO A 147 -1.18 -2.91 6.35
C PRO A 147 -0.17 -2.98 7.51
N ILE A 148 -0.30 -2.06 8.47
CA ILE A 148 0.56 -2.10 9.66
C ILE A 148 0.23 -3.33 10.51
N THR A 149 1.26 -4.04 10.97
CA THR A 149 1.08 -5.23 11.81
C THR A 149 1.15 -4.81 13.28
N VAL A 150 -0.02 -4.81 13.93
CA VAL A 150 -0.15 -4.53 15.37
C VAL A 150 0.28 -5.78 16.13
N PHE A 151 1.10 -5.58 17.16
CA PHE A 151 1.55 -6.64 18.05
C PHE A 151 0.40 -7.06 18.98
N ASP A 152 -0.05 -8.29 18.82
CA ASP A 152 -1.02 -8.93 19.70
C ASP A 152 -0.34 -10.02 20.54
N THR A 153 -0.54 -9.96 21.85
CA THR A 153 0.01 -10.96 22.78
C THR A 153 -0.78 -12.27 22.69
N ALA A 154 -2.07 -12.25 22.36
CA ALA A 154 -2.88 -13.46 22.24
C ALA A 154 -2.48 -14.31 21.02
N ALA A 155 -2.34 -13.69 19.84
CA ALA A 155 -1.91 -14.38 18.62
C ALA A 155 -0.46 -14.91 18.69
N MET A 156 0.37 -14.40 19.60
CA MET A 156 1.71 -14.94 19.89
C MET A 156 1.65 -16.34 20.51
N TYR A 157 0.69 -16.62 21.40
CA TYR A 157 0.57 -17.92 22.06
C TYR A 157 -0.01 -19.02 21.16
N GLN A 158 -0.75 -18.65 20.11
CA GLN A 158 -1.35 -19.61 19.17
C GLN A 158 -0.34 -20.25 18.20
N SER A 159 0.88 -19.74 18.13
CA SER A 159 1.92 -20.20 17.21
C SER A 159 3.09 -20.93 17.92
N GLN A 160 2.89 -21.31 19.19
CA GLN A 160 3.80 -22.16 19.98
C GLN A 160 3.31 -23.61 20.04
#